data_AF-A0A957XLV0-F1
#
_entry.id   AF-A0A957XLV0-F1
#
_cell.length_a   1.000
_cell.length_b   1.000
_cell.length_c   1.000
_cell.angle_alpha   90.00
_cell.angle_beta   90.00
_cell.angle_gamma   90.00
#
_symmetry.space_group_name_H-M   'P 1'
#
loop_
_entity.id
_entity.type
_entity.pdbx_description
1 polymer ?
#
loop_
_entity_poly.entity_id
_entity_poly.type
_entity_poly.pdbx_seq_one_letter_code
_entity_poly.pdbx_strand_id
1 'polypeptide(L)'
;MLPRNRVLVRLPILLMMVSLYLFGCQPDEQSLCPVTKPILAKPPADAAVGGTPTEGYYYINQDRSIWASAWWTGQEEIYLRAGEEGNKVGWFRPDGAELKIDGQRIDAESDPLDTHVPCCYPTKFQSTGLYFPTAGCWEITAKAADSEIMFLVWVAP
;
A
#
# COMPACT_ATOMS: atom_id res chain seq x y z
N MET A 1 72.58 -20.28 54.31
CA MET A 1 72.18 -20.70 52.96
C MET A 1 70.76 -21.24 53.03
N LEU A 2 69.78 -20.48 52.53
CA LEU A 2 68.38 -20.90 52.35
C LEU A 2 67.87 -20.22 51.05
N PRO A 3 67.13 -20.91 50.17
CA PRO A 3 66.85 -20.43 48.82
C PRO A 3 65.60 -19.55 48.75
N ARG A 4 65.63 -18.63 47.78
CA ARG A 4 64.61 -17.60 47.50
C ARG A 4 63.54 -18.20 46.58
N ASN A 5 62.36 -18.53 47.13
CA ASN A 5 61.21 -18.99 46.35
C ASN A 5 60.67 -17.86 45.47
N ARG A 6 60.64 -18.08 44.15
CA ARG A 6 59.96 -17.22 43.18
C ARG A 6 58.48 -17.60 43.12
N VAL A 7 57.61 -16.67 43.47
CA VAL A 7 56.16 -16.80 43.28
C VAL A 7 55.85 -16.51 41.80
N LEU A 8 55.32 -17.51 41.09
CA LEU A 8 54.82 -17.39 39.73
C LEU A 8 53.37 -16.87 39.80
N VAL A 9 53.15 -15.62 39.42
CA VAL A 9 51.80 -15.05 39.29
C VAL A 9 51.25 -15.49 37.92
N ARG A 10 50.23 -16.35 37.91
CA ARG A 10 49.48 -16.71 36.70
C ARG A 10 48.33 -15.71 36.51
N LEU A 11 48.39 -14.91 35.44
CA LEU A 11 47.25 -14.11 34.97
C LEU A 11 46.20 -15.02 34.32
N PRO A 12 44.90 -14.91 34.66
CA PRO A 12 43.85 -15.60 33.92
C PRO A 12 43.53 -14.81 32.65
N ILE A 13 43.65 -15.46 31.49
CA ILE A 13 43.22 -14.91 30.20
C ILE A 13 41.69 -15.04 30.14
N LEU A 14 41.00 -13.91 30.27
CA LEU A 14 39.56 -13.81 30.11
C LEU A 14 39.23 -13.89 28.61
N LEU A 15 38.72 -15.03 28.13
CA LEU A 15 38.20 -15.19 26.78
C LEU A 15 36.89 -14.40 26.66
N MET A 16 36.93 -13.18 26.11
CA MET A 16 35.74 -12.48 25.64
C MET A 16 35.23 -13.16 24.37
N MET A 17 34.15 -13.92 24.48
CA MET A 17 33.38 -14.38 23.32
C MET A 17 32.68 -13.18 22.68
N VAL A 18 33.29 -12.62 21.64
CA VAL A 18 32.68 -11.61 20.78
C VAL A 18 31.57 -12.31 19.98
N SER A 19 30.32 -12.16 20.43
CA SER A 19 29.15 -12.59 19.67
C SER A 19 28.96 -11.64 18.50
N LEU A 20 29.40 -12.05 17.31
CA LEU A 20 29.10 -11.40 16.04
C LEU A 20 27.60 -11.53 15.77
N TYR A 21 26.82 -10.54 16.22
CA TYR A 21 25.47 -10.33 15.73
C TYR A 21 25.57 -9.90 14.27
N LEU A 22 25.33 -10.84 13.36
CA LEU A 22 25.05 -10.55 11.96
C LEU A 22 23.71 -9.80 11.91
N PHE A 23 23.75 -8.47 11.98
CA PHE A 23 22.64 -7.64 11.50
C PHE A 23 22.59 -7.79 9.98
N GLY A 24 21.87 -8.81 9.52
CA GLY A 24 21.50 -8.93 8.12
C GLY A 24 20.73 -7.67 7.71
N CYS A 25 21.11 -7.09 6.58
CA CYS A 25 20.34 -6.02 5.95
C CYS A 25 18.99 -6.64 5.53
N GLN A 26 17.92 -6.43 6.30
CA GLN A 26 16.59 -6.84 5.86
C GLN A 26 16.19 -5.90 4.71
N PRO A 27 15.92 -6.41 3.50
CA PRO A 27 15.35 -5.59 2.45
C PRO A 27 14.01 -5.04 2.96
N ASP A 28 13.82 -3.73 2.77
CA ASP A 28 12.58 -3.06 3.12
C ASP A 28 11.45 -3.69 2.29
N GLU A 29 10.42 -4.27 2.92
CA GLU A 29 9.33 -4.97 2.23
C GLU A 29 8.63 -4.07 1.21
N GLN A 30 8.61 -2.75 1.45
CA GLN A 30 8.10 -1.74 0.52
C GLN A 30 8.84 -1.74 -0.82
N SER A 31 10.14 -2.06 -0.83
CA SER A 31 10.99 -1.98 -2.02
C SER A 31 10.69 -3.05 -3.07
N LEU A 32 9.94 -4.09 -2.72
CA LEU A 32 9.59 -5.19 -3.61
C LEU A 32 8.20 -5.05 -4.24
N CYS A 33 7.35 -4.15 -3.74
CA CYS A 33 6.02 -3.96 -4.30
C CYS A 33 6.10 -3.17 -5.61
N PRO A 34 5.70 -3.75 -6.76
CA PRO A 34 5.68 -3.04 -8.05
C PRO A 34 4.50 -2.06 -8.13
N VAL A 35 4.48 -1.05 -7.25
CA VAL A 35 3.41 -0.05 -7.18
C VAL A 35 3.21 0.59 -8.55
N THR A 36 1.97 0.54 -9.04
CA THR A 36 1.61 1.20 -10.29
C THR A 36 1.78 2.70 -10.11
N LYS A 37 2.42 3.36 -11.09
CA LYS A 37 2.57 4.82 -11.04
C LYS A 37 1.25 5.48 -11.46
N PRO A 38 0.59 6.25 -10.59
CA PRO A 38 -0.61 6.98 -10.99
C PRO A 38 -0.26 8.18 -11.87
N ILE A 39 -1.27 8.68 -12.57
CA ILE A 39 -1.17 9.77 -13.53
C ILE A 39 -1.71 11.04 -12.88
N LEU A 40 -0.95 12.14 -12.99
CA LEU A 40 -1.49 13.47 -12.68
C LEU A 40 -2.43 13.88 -13.82
N ALA A 41 -3.72 13.99 -13.53
CA ALA A 41 -4.72 14.32 -14.52
C ALA A 41 -5.89 15.08 -13.90
N LYS A 42 -6.60 15.85 -14.75
CA LYS A 42 -7.88 16.44 -14.41
C LYS A 42 -9.00 15.41 -14.66
N PRO A 43 -9.81 15.04 -13.66
CA PRO A 43 -10.87 14.05 -13.83
C PRO A 43 -12.04 14.62 -14.65
N PRO A 44 -12.96 13.75 -15.13
CA PRO A 44 -14.20 14.18 -15.73
C PRO A 44 -14.99 15.11 -14.80
N ALA A 45 -15.68 16.09 -15.36
CA ALA A 45 -16.66 16.86 -14.61
C ALA A 45 -17.85 15.96 -14.22
N ASP A 46 -18.34 16.14 -13.00
CA ASP A 46 -19.46 15.40 -12.45
C ASP A 46 -20.26 16.29 -11.49
N ALA A 47 -21.59 16.25 -11.56
CA ALA A 47 -22.45 17.07 -10.72
C ALA A 47 -22.40 16.68 -9.22
N ALA A 48 -22.00 15.45 -8.90
CA ALA A 48 -21.80 14.98 -7.54
C ALA A 48 -20.49 15.50 -6.91
N VAL A 49 -19.58 16.05 -7.73
CA VAL A 49 -18.32 16.65 -7.28
C VAL A 49 -18.43 18.17 -7.45
N GLY A 50 -18.55 18.88 -6.33
CA GLY A 50 -18.67 20.34 -6.36
C GLY A 50 -17.43 21.02 -6.94
N GLY A 51 -17.64 22.14 -7.65
CA GLY A 51 -16.58 23.01 -8.16
C GLY A 51 -16.02 22.59 -9.53
N THR A 52 -15.01 23.33 -9.98
CA THR A 52 -14.30 23.02 -11.22
C THR A 52 -13.27 21.91 -10.93
N PRO A 53 -13.26 20.79 -11.68
CA PRO A 53 -12.26 19.74 -11.46
C PRO A 53 -10.84 20.30 -11.59
N THR A 54 -10.00 19.99 -10.60
CA THR A 54 -8.58 20.29 -10.58
C THR A 54 -7.76 19.02 -10.83
N GLU A 55 -6.47 19.18 -11.08
CA GLU A 55 -5.57 18.04 -11.22
C GLU A 55 -5.45 17.26 -9.91
N GLY A 56 -5.29 15.95 -10.03
CA GLY A 56 -4.98 15.03 -8.94
C GLY A 56 -4.34 13.76 -9.48
N TYR A 57 -3.82 12.93 -8.59
CA TYR A 57 -3.27 11.62 -8.97
C TYR A 57 -4.39 10.58 -9.10
N TYR A 58 -4.38 9.85 -10.20
CA TYR A 58 -5.35 8.79 -10.49
C TYR A 58 -4.70 7.57 -11.12
N TYR A 59 -5.20 6.39 -10.78
CA TYR A 59 -5.09 5.22 -11.65
C TYR A 59 -6.16 5.34 -12.74
N ILE A 60 -5.79 5.20 -14.00
CA ILE A 60 -6.69 5.38 -15.14
C ILE A 60 -6.47 4.24 -16.12
N ASN A 61 -7.54 3.59 -16.57
CA ASN A 61 -7.43 2.56 -17.60
C ASN A 61 -7.19 3.14 -19.00
N GLN A 62 -6.87 2.27 -19.96
CA GLN A 62 -6.41 2.66 -21.30
C GLN A 62 -7.45 3.51 -22.08
N ASP A 63 -8.73 3.19 -21.95
CA ASP A 63 -9.83 3.93 -22.60
C ASP A 63 -10.31 5.15 -21.78
N ARG A 64 -9.72 5.36 -20.59
CA ARG A 64 -10.04 6.44 -19.65
C ARG A 64 -11.50 6.47 -19.19
N SER A 65 -12.17 5.32 -19.19
CA SER A 65 -13.54 5.17 -18.70
C SER A 65 -13.60 4.98 -17.18
N ILE A 66 -12.55 4.41 -16.56
CA ILE A 66 -12.46 4.16 -15.12
C ILE A 66 -11.24 4.86 -14.54
N TRP A 67 -11.48 5.62 -13.47
CA TRP A 67 -10.46 6.36 -12.73
C TRP A 67 -10.60 6.06 -11.24
N ALA A 68 -9.50 5.75 -10.56
CA ALA A 68 -9.44 5.60 -9.10
C ALA A 68 -8.55 6.70 -8.51
N SER A 69 -9.05 7.47 -7.55
CA SER A 69 -8.25 8.50 -6.88
C SER A 69 -7.09 7.88 -6.10
N ALA A 70 -5.88 8.39 -6.35
CA ALA A 70 -4.65 7.98 -5.68
C ALA A 70 -4.14 9.12 -4.77
N TRP A 71 -5.03 9.67 -3.94
CA TRP A 71 -4.81 10.89 -3.13
C TRP A 71 -3.64 10.79 -2.14
N TRP A 72 -3.19 9.59 -1.82
CA TRP A 72 -2.00 9.32 -1.00
C TRP A 72 -0.68 9.54 -1.75
N THR A 73 -0.71 9.71 -3.07
CA THR A 73 0.52 9.83 -3.87
C THR A 73 1.21 11.16 -3.62
N GLY A 74 2.52 11.09 -3.35
CA GLY A 74 3.37 12.26 -3.17
C GLY A 74 3.12 13.02 -1.85
N GLN A 75 2.40 12.40 -0.91
CA GLN A 75 2.17 12.96 0.41
C GLN A 75 3.02 12.21 1.45
N GLU A 76 3.75 12.96 2.27
CA GLU A 76 4.48 12.38 3.39
C GLU A 76 3.47 11.91 4.45
N GLU A 77 3.71 10.74 5.05
CA GLU A 77 2.92 10.16 6.15
C GLU A 77 1.45 9.81 5.83
N ILE A 78 1.01 9.96 4.58
CA ILE A 78 -0.32 9.61 4.11
C ILE A 78 -0.23 8.41 3.17
N TYR A 79 -0.92 7.33 3.52
CA TYR A 79 -0.87 6.06 2.81
C TYR A 79 -2.15 5.27 3.03
N LEU A 80 -2.39 4.28 2.16
CA LEU A 80 -3.40 3.27 2.40
C LEU A 80 -3.01 2.46 3.64
N ARG A 81 -3.97 2.22 4.54
CA ARG A 81 -3.77 1.42 5.75
C ARG A 81 -4.59 0.15 5.72
N ALA A 82 -4.03 -0.91 6.31
CA ALA A 82 -4.77 -2.10 6.65
C ALA A 82 -5.68 -1.86 7.86
N GLY A 83 -6.71 -2.71 7.99
CA GLY A 83 -7.61 -2.70 9.14
C GLY A 83 -9.02 -2.18 8.85
N GLU A 84 -9.83 -2.19 9.90
CA GLU A 84 -11.30 -2.05 9.83
C GLU A 84 -11.78 -0.61 9.55
N GLU A 85 -10.94 0.41 9.74
CA GLU A 85 -11.32 1.80 9.43
C GLU A 85 -11.56 2.01 7.92
N GLY A 86 -10.80 1.27 7.11
CA GLY A 86 -10.88 1.31 5.65
C GLY A 86 -10.37 2.61 5.04
N ASN A 87 -10.23 2.59 3.73
CA ASN A 87 -9.69 3.69 2.94
C ASN A 87 -10.78 4.22 2.02
N LYS A 88 -11.07 5.52 2.12
CA LYS A 88 -12.03 6.15 1.21
C LYS A 88 -11.38 6.39 -0.15
N VAL A 89 -11.94 5.77 -1.18
CA VAL A 89 -11.47 5.94 -2.56
C VAL A 89 -12.62 6.43 -3.42
N GLY A 90 -12.37 7.55 -4.10
CA GLY A 90 -13.28 8.11 -5.10
C GLY A 90 -12.97 7.55 -6.47
N TRP A 91 -14.03 7.20 -7.20
CA TRP A 91 -13.96 6.62 -8.53
C TRP A 91 -14.73 7.48 -9.52
N PHE A 92 -14.24 7.53 -10.76
CA PHE A 92 -15.06 7.93 -11.91
C PHE A 92 -15.25 6.71 -12.80
N ARG A 93 -16.48 6.45 -13.21
CA ARG A 93 -16.87 5.34 -14.07
C ARG A 93 -17.94 5.79 -15.08
N PRO A 94 -18.34 4.96 -16.08
CA PRO A 94 -19.49 5.28 -16.90
C PRO A 94 -20.73 5.60 -16.04
N ASP A 95 -21.49 6.60 -16.46
CA ASP A 95 -22.65 7.12 -15.73
C ASP A 95 -23.62 5.99 -15.34
N GLY A 96 -23.91 5.88 -14.04
CA GLY A 96 -24.84 4.88 -13.51
C GLY A 96 -24.43 3.41 -13.62
N ALA A 97 -23.27 3.08 -14.21
CA ALA A 97 -22.78 1.70 -14.30
C ALA A 97 -22.50 1.07 -12.92
N GLU A 98 -22.73 -0.21 -12.75
CA GLU A 98 -22.34 -0.90 -11.51
C GLU A 98 -20.81 -0.94 -11.39
N LEU A 99 -20.26 -0.56 -10.23
CA LEU A 99 -18.84 -0.67 -9.93
C LEU A 99 -18.59 -1.92 -9.10
N LYS A 100 -17.71 -2.81 -9.58
CA LYS A 100 -17.24 -3.98 -8.84
C LYS A 100 -15.76 -3.84 -8.61
N ILE A 101 -15.31 -4.07 -7.37
CA ILE A 101 -13.92 -3.92 -6.97
C ILE A 101 -13.51 -5.21 -6.26
N ASP A 102 -12.42 -5.79 -6.72
CA ASP A 102 -11.77 -6.95 -6.14
C ASP A 102 -10.31 -6.60 -5.83
N GLY A 103 -9.71 -7.31 -4.89
CA GLY A 103 -8.29 -7.14 -4.61
C GLY A 103 -7.67 -8.35 -3.95
N GLN A 104 -6.41 -8.61 -4.29
CA GLN A 104 -5.65 -9.74 -3.80
C GLN A 104 -4.26 -9.29 -3.35
N ARG A 105 -3.81 -9.79 -2.20
CA ARG A 105 -2.42 -9.63 -1.77
C ARG A 105 -1.53 -10.50 -2.62
N ILE A 106 -0.43 -9.93 -3.14
CA ILE A 106 0.46 -10.61 -4.10
C ILE A 106 1.85 -10.94 -3.55
N ASP A 107 2.21 -10.42 -2.37
CA ASP A 107 3.51 -10.65 -1.74
C ASP A 107 3.46 -11.64 -0.56
N ALA A 108 2.26 -12.00 -0.09
CA ALA A 108 2.02 -13.04 0.89
C ALA A 108 0.55 -13.48 0.90
N GLU A 109 0.24 -14.56 1.62
CA GLU A 109 -1.12 -15.03 1.85
C GLU A 109 -1.94 -14.03 2.68
N SER A 110 -3.17 -13.78 2.26
CA SER A 110 -4.16 -12.95 2.97
C SER A 110 -5.56 -13.23 2.42
N ASP A 111 -6.59 -12.93 3.21
CA ASP A 111 -7.95 -12.89 2.71
C ASP A 111 -8.08 -11.81 1.61
N PRO A 112 -9.02 -11.94 0.66
CA PRO A 112 -9.24 -10.91 -0.35
C PRO A 112 -9.62 -9.55 0.26
N LEU A 113 -9.41 -8.49 -0.52
CA LEU A 113 -9.87 -7.14 -0.17
C LEU A 113 -11.38 -7.13 0.06
N ASP A 114 -11.81 -6.64 1.23
CA ASP A 114 -13.23 -6.35 1.46
C ASP A 114 -13.57 -4.93 0.97
N THR A 115 -14.77 -4.76 0.42
CA THR A 115 -15.20 -3.51 -0.19
C THR A 115 -16.60 -3.11 0.23
N HIS A 116 -16.74 -1.84 0.57
CA HIS A 116 -18.05 -1.20 0.69
C HIS A 116 -18.27 -0.29 -0.52
N VAL A 117 -19.10 -0.76 -1.45
CA VAL A 117 -19.56 -0.02 -2.62
C VAL A 117 -21.01 0.39 -2.38
N PRO A 118 -21.30 1.62 -1.91
CA PRO A 118 -22.66 2.07 -1.69
C PRO A 118 -23.42 2.06 -3.02
N CYS A 119 -24.69 1.68 -2.98
CA CYS A 119 -25.53 1.78 -4.16
C CYS A 119 -25.70 3.25 -4.60
N CYS A 120 -26.37 3.42 -5.74
CA CYS A 120 -27.18 4.60 -5.99
C CYS A 120 -26.39 5.91 -6.24
N TYR A 121 -25.19 5.79 -6.81
CA TYR A 121 -24.50 6.92 -7.45
C TYR A 121 -24.88 6.97 -8.94
N PRO A 122 -25.80 7.88 -9.35
CA PRO A 122 -26.37 7.88 -10.69
C PRO A 122 -25.44 8.53 -11.73
N THR A 123 -24.45 9.30 -11.29
CA THR A 123 -23.46 9.97 -12.14
C THR A 123 -22.18 9.13 -12.26
N LYS A 124 -21.09 9.73 -12.76
CA LYS A 124 -19.78 9.08 -12.95
C LYS A 124 -19.06 8.87 -11.62
N PHE A 125 -19.18 9.83 -10.71
CA PHE A 125 -18.49 9.77 -9.44
C PHE A 125 -19.13 8.76 -8.49
N GLN A 126 -18.31 7.96 -7.81
CA GLN A 126 -18.74 7.09 -6.72
C GLN A 126 -17.67 7.00 -5.63
N SER A 127 -18.07 7.18 -4.38
CA SER A 127 -17.19 6.97 -3.22
C SER A 127 -17.35 5.55 -2.70
N THR A 128 -16.23 4.95 -2.28
CA THR A 128 -16.17 3.56 -1.78
C THR A 128 -15.30 3.49 -0.52
N GLY A 129 -15.43 2.41 0.25
CA GLY A 129 -14.47 2.00 1.27
C GLY A 129 -13.71 0.75 0.85
N LEU A 130 -12.37 0.78 0.94
CA LEU A 130 -11.50 -0.37 0.71
C LEU A 130 -10.87 -0.82 2.04
N TYR A 131 -11.10 -2.06 2.44
CA TYR A 131 -10.72 -2.61 3.74
C TYR A 131 -9.71 -3.74 3.55
N PHE A 132 -8.42 -3.40 3.63
CA PHE A 132 -7.35 -4.37 3.45
C PHE A 132 -7.14 -5.16 4.75
N PRO A 133 -7.26 -6.51 4.73
CA PRO A 133 -7.04 -7.33 5.92
C PRO A 133 -5.62 -7.22 6.49
N THR A 134 -4.62 -7.00 5.64
CA THR A 134 -3.21 -6.94 6.04
C THR A 134 -2.42 -5.91 5.23
N ALA A 135 -1.36 -5.36 5.83
CA ALA A 135 -0.35 -4.57 5.11
C ALA A 135 0.37 -5.44 4.06
N GLY A 136 0.96 -4.80 3.04
CA GLY A 136 1.70 -5.47 1.98
C GLY A 136 1.40 -4.91 0.58
N CYS A 137 1.77 -5.66 -0.44
CA CYS A 137 1.53 -5.35 -1.83
C CYS A 137 0.20 -5.95 -2.32
N TRP A 138 -0.66 -5.10 -2.87
CA TRP A 138 -2.00 -5.49 -3.30
C TRP A 138 -2.21 -5.17 -4.78
N GLU A 139 -2.74 -6.15 -5.52
CA GLU A 139 -3.34 -5.93 -6.82
C GLU A 139 -4.83 -5.62 -6.64
N ILE A 140 -5.29 -4.51 -7.22
CA ILE A 140 -6.69 -4.09 -7.19
C ILE A 140 -7.21 -4.08 -8.61
N THR A 141 -8.36 -4.71 -8.80
CA THR A 141 -9.09 -4.70 -10.07
C THR A 141 -10.44 -4.07 -9.86
N ALA A 142 -10.88 -3.21 -10.79
CA ALA A 142 -12.22 -2.68 -10.78
C ALA A 142 -12.87 -2.73 -12.17
N LYS A 143 -14.15 -3.09 -12.21
CA LYS A 143 -14.95 -3.23 -13.42
C LYS A 143 -16.17 -2.34 -13.35
N ALA A 144 -16.47 -1.68 -14.48
CA ALA A 144 -17.71 -0.94 -14.67
C ALA A 144 -18.10 -0.93 -16.15
N ALA A 145 -19.35 -1.30 -16.44
CA ALA A 145 -19.79 -1.59 -17.81
C ALA A 145 -18.84 -2.62 -18.48
N ASP A 146 -18.34 -2.33 -19.67
CA ASP A 146 -17.43 -3.20 -20.43
C ASP A 146 -15.94 -2.88 -20.22
N SER A 147 -15.64 -2.02 -19.23
CA SER A 147 -14.29 -1.54 -18.97
C SER A 147 -13.75 -2.08 -17.65
N GLU A 148 -12.44 -2.20 -17.59
CA GLU A 148 -11.69 -2.70 -16.44
C GLU A 148 -10.47 -1.83 -16.21
N ILE A 149 -10.05 -1.73 -14.94
CA ILE A 149 -8.76 -1.20 -14.53
C ILE A 149 -8.11 -2.19 -13.56
N MET A 150 -6.79 -2.29 -13.63
CA MET A 150 -5.97 -3.01 -12.68
C MET A 150 -4.79 -2.12 -12.28
N PHE A 151 -4.47 -2.08 -10.98
CA PHE A 151 -3.31 -1.37 -10.48
C PHE A 151 -2.80 -1.98 -9.18
N LEU A 152 -1.53 -1.76 -8.91
CA LEU A 152 -0.80 -2.29 -7.77
C LEU A 152 -0.52 -1.17 -6.76
N VAL A 153 -0.75 -1.44 -5.47
CA VAL A 153 -0.55 -0.48 -4.38
C VAL A 153 0.21 -1.12 -3.23
N TRP A 154 0.94 -0.28 -2.50
CA TRP A 154 1.43 -0.63 -1.16
C TRP A 154 0.40 -0.21 -0.11
N VAL A 155 0.14 -1.09 0.84
CA VAL A 155 -0.72 -0.85 2.00
C VAL A 155 0.15 -0.96 3.25
N ALA A 156 0.17 0.09 4.06
CA ALA A 156 0.92 0.11 5.30
C ALA A 156 0.11 -0.48 6.47
N PRO A 157 0.76 -0.75 7.61
CA PRO A 157 0.09 -1.12 8.84
C PRO A 157 -0.91 -0.09 9.36
#